data_AF-A0A7L3ABB7-F1
#
_entry.id   AF-A0A7L3ABB7-F1
#
_cell.length_a   1.000
_cell.length_b   1.000
_cell.length_c   1.000
_cell.angle_alpha   90.00
_cell.angle_beta   90.00
_cell.angle_gamma   90.00
#
_symmetry.space_group_name_H-M   'P 1'
#
loop_
_entity.id
_entity.type
_entity.pdbx_description
1 polymer ?
#
loop_
_entity_poly.entity_id
_entity_poly.type
_entity_poly.pdbx_seq_one_letter_code
_entity_poly.pdbx_strand_id
1 'polypeptide(L)'
;TALRQELEELREESQRLDVEMEQTEDVPPDVYVTQLYYKISRIDWDYNAEPTQIKGIHYGPNIAQPIDLDSNLHSRCFISDYLWSLVPTEW
;
A
#
# COMPACT_ATOMS: atom_id res chain seq x y z
N THR A 1 -41.56 -24.62 -24.48
CA THR A 1 -41.47 -24.42 -23.02
C THR A 1 -40.04 -24.57 -22.54
N ALA A 2 -39.30 -25.59 -23.00
CA ALA A 2 -37.87 -25.77 -22.70
C ALA A 2 -36.98 -24.55 -23.05
N LEU A 3 -37.14 -23.97 -24.25
CA LEU A 3 -36.31 -22.85 -24.71
C LEU A 3 -36.43 -21.57 -23.86
N ARG A 4 -37.57 -21.36 -23.19
CA ARG A 4 -37.75 -20.20 -22.31
C ARG A 4 -37.09 -20.42 -20.95
N GLN A 5 -37.11 -21.66 -20.48
CA GLN A 5 -36.50 -22.04 -19.21
C GLN A 5 -34.97 -21.97 -19.30
N GLU A 6 -34.40 -22.49 -20.39
CA GLU A 6 -32.95 -22.41 -20.65
C GLU A 6 -32.47 -20.95 -20.77
N LEU A 7 -33.29 -20.07 -21.32
CA LEU A 7 -32.99 -18.64 -21.46
C LEU A 7 -33.09 -17.88 -20.13
N GLU A 8 -33.96 -18.33 -19.21
CA GLU A 8 -34.05 -17.82 -17.84
C GLU A 8 -32.84 -18.27 -17.02
N GLU A 9 -32.46 -19.55 -17.11
CA GLU A 9 -31.30 -20.13 -16.43
C GLU A 9 -29.99 -19.43 -16.87
N LEU A 10 -29.81 -19.18 -18.16
CA LEU A 10 -28.68 -18.42 -18.70
C LEU A 10 -28.64 -16.97 -18.22
N ARG A 11 -29.81 -16.34 -18.02
CA ARG A 11 -29.90 -14.98 -17.46
C ARG A 11 -29.51 -14.96 -16.00
N GLU A 12 -30.01 -15.90 -15.22
CA GLU A 12 -29.66 -16.02 -13.79
C GLU A 12 -28.17 -16.32 -13.62
N GLU A 13 -27.59 -17.18 -14.47
CA GLU A 13 -26.15 -17.47 -14.46
C GLU A 13 -25.31 -16.25 -14.84
N SER A 14 -25.68 -15.52 -15.89
CA SER A 14 -25.02 -14.26 -16.27
C SER A 14 -25.09 -13.23 -15.15
N GLN A 15 -26.26 -13.09 -14.52
CA GLN A 15 -26.47 -12.12 -13.44
C GLN A 15 -25.70 -12.49 -12.18
N ARG A 16 -25.54 -13.79 -11.89
CA ARG A 16 -24.68 -14.28 -10.81
C ARG A 16 -23.20 -14.01 -11.09
N LEU A 17 -22.75 -14.21 -12.32
CA LEU A 17 -21.37 -13.93 -12.73
C LEU A 17 -21.07 -12.43 -12.71
N ASP A 18 -22.02 -11.58 -13.10
CA ASP A 18 -21.89 -10.11 -13.01
C ASP A 18 -21.75 -9.66 -11.54
N VAL A 19 -22.55 -10.24 -10.62
CA VAL A 19 -22.46 -9.99 -9.17
C VAL A 19 -21.17 -10.53 -8.55
N GLU A 20 -20.63 -11.62 -9.08
CA GLU A 20 -19.35 -12.20 -8.65
C GLU A 20 -18.16 -11.37 -9.18
N MET A 21 -18.25 -10.80 -10.39
CA MET A 21 -17.26 -9.87 -10.93
C MET A 21 -17.26 -8.51 -10.22
N GLU A 22 -18.41 -8.02 -9.76
CA GLU A 22 -18.49 -6.79 -8.94
C GLU A 22 -17.91 -6.99 -7.51
N GLN A 23 -17.58 -8.21 -7.11
CA GLN A 23 -16.83 -8.50 -5.87
C GLN A 23 -15.32 -8.40 -6.04
N THR A 24 -14.83 -7.46 -6.85
CA THR A 24 -13.49 -6.92 -6.63
C THR A 24 -13.52 -6.14 -5.32
N GLU A 25 -13.11 -6.77 -4.23
CA GLU A 25 -13.01 -6.13 -2.91
C GLU A 25 -12.26 -4.80 -3.05
N ASP A 26 -13.02 -3.70 -2.93
CA ASP A 26 -12.51 -2.35 -3.08
C ASP A 26 -11.60 -2.09 -1.87
N VAL A 27 -10.28 -2.15 -2.09
CA VAL A 27 -9.29 -1.95 -1.03
C VAL A 27 -9.55 -0.58 -0.41
N PRO A 28 -9.74 -0.47 0.92
CA PRO A 28 -10.00 0.81 1.54
C PRO A 28 -8.93 1.83 1.15
N PRO A 29 -9.29 3.06 0.78
CA PRO A 29 -8.35 4.05 0.25
C PRO A 29 -7.10 4.24 1.14
N ASP A 30 -7.27 4.21 2.46
CA ASP A 30 -6.17 4.37 3.42
C ASP A 30 -5.17 3.21 3.35
N VAL A 31 -5.67 1.98 3.18
CA VAL A 31 -4.82 0.78 3.03
C VAL A 31 -4.03 0.87 1.72
N TYR A 32 -4.69 1.29 0.64
CA TYR A 32 -4.01 1.50 -0.65
C TYR A 32 -2.90 2.54 -0.54
N VAL A 33 -3.17 3.68 0.10
CA VAL A 33 -2.19 4.77 0.28
C VAL A 33 -0.99 4.30 1.11
N THR A 34 -1.21 3.61 2.23
CA THR A 34 -0.11 3.05 3.04
C THR A 34 0.73 2.05 2.25
N GLN A 35 0.08 1.15 1.49
CA GLN A 35 0.79 0.20 0.63
C GLN A 35 1.59 0.89 -0.47
N LEU A 36 1.06 1.97 -1.04
CA LEU A 36 1.75 2.75 -2.07
C LEU A 36 2.99 3.43 -1.51
N TYR A 37 2.89 4.06 -0.33
CA TYR A 37 4.05 4.65 0.34
C TYR A 37 5.13 3.61 0.62
N TYR A 38 4.75 2.43 1.12
CA TYR A 38 5.72 1.35 1.32
C TYR A 38 6.35 0.86 0.02
N LYS A 39 5.57 0.71 -1.06
CA LYS A 39 6.12 0.28 -2.37
C LYS A 39 7.16 1.25 -2.91
N ILE A 40 6.95 2.55 -2.70
CA ILE A 40 7.82 3.62 -3.18
C ILE A 40 9.06 3.73 -2.27
N SER A 41 8.86 3.90 -0.97
CA SER A 41 9.95 4.21 -0.04
C SER A 41 10.69 2.98 0.45
N ARG A 42 10.03 1.82 0.49
CA ARG A 42 10.50 0.59 1.14
C ARG A 42 10.85 0.77 2.63
N ILE A 43 10.20 1.73 3.29
CA ILE A 43 10.39 1.99 4.72
C ILE A 43 9.26 1.37 5.53
N ASP A 44 9.61 0.59 6.53
CA ASP A 44 8.71 0.12 7.58
C ASP A 44 8.97 0.91 8.86
N TRP A 45 7.91 1.40 9.51
CA TRP A 45 8.00 2.32 10.64
C TRP A 45 7.75 1.62 11.98
N ASP A 46 8.51 1.99 13.01
CA ASP A 46 8.29 1.53 14.39
C ASP A 46 7.20 2.37 15.05
N TYR A 47 5.96 1.89 15.01
CA TYR A 47 4.80 2.57 15.60
C TYR A 47 4.79 2.59 17.14
N ASN A 48 5.74 1.92 17.79
CA ASN A 48 5.90 1.97 19.25
C ASN A 48 6.96 2.97 19.71
N ALA A 49 7.61 3.68 18.78
CA ALA A 49 8.59 4.71 19.09
C ALA A 49 7.95 5.97 19.71
N GLU A 50 8.78 6.81 20.35
CA GLU A 50 8.34 8.10 20.87
C GLU A 50 7.80 8.99 19.74
N PRO A 51 6.78 9.84 19.97
CA PRO A 51 6.13 10.63 18.91
C PRO A 51 7.07 11.54 18.11
N THR A 52 8.17 11.97 18.73
CA THR A 52 9.17 12.83 18.09
C THR A 52 10.26 12.02 17.39
N GLN A 53 10.31 10.70 17.59
CA GLN A 53 11.32 9.83 17.05
C GLN A 53 10.83 9.19 15.75
N ILE A 54 11.49 9.53 14.65
CA ILE A 54 11.25 8.93 13.34
C ILE A 54 12.13 7.69 13.25
N LYS A 55 11.53 6.54 13.51
CA LYS A 55 12.24 5.27 13.65
C LYS A 55 11.66 4.19 12.76
N GLY A 56 12.51 3.47 12.06
CA GLY A 56 12.07 2.44 11.10
C GLY A 56 13.23 1.68 10.47
N ILE A 57 12.93 0.90 9.44
CA ILE A 57 13.90 0.13 8.65
C ILE A 57 13.61 0.36 7.17
N HIS A 58 14.65 0.73 6.41
CA HIS A 58 14.61 0.82 4.96
C HIS A 58 15.09 -0.49 4.32
N TYR A 59 14.26 -1.08 3.45
CA TYR A 59 14.52 -2.30 2.71
C TYR A 59 14.84 -2.01 1.24
N GLY A 60 16.06 -1.53 0.98
CA GLY A 60 16.58 -1.37 -0.38
C GLY A 60 17.05 -2.69 -1.02
N PRO A 61 17.66 -2.64 -2.22
CA PRO A 61 18.29 -3.81 -2.86
C PRO A 61 19.52 -4.35 -2.11
N ASN A 62 20.04 -3.55 -1.15
CA ASN A 62 21.19 -3.88 -0.30
C ASN A 62 20.73 -4.36 1.09
N ILE A 63 21.68 -4.43 2.03
CA ILE A 63 21.41 -4.71 3.44
C ILE A 63 20.42 -3.66 3.99
N ALA A 64 19.43 -4.12 4.75
CA ALA A 64 18.44 -3.26 5.38
C ALA A 64 19.11 -2.23 6.30
N GLN A 65 18.66 -0.98 6.23
CA GLN A 65 19.26 0.14 6.96
C GLN A 65 18.32 0.64 8.05
N PRO A 66 18.77 0.74 9.32
CA PRO A 66 17.94 1.32 10.37
C PRO A 66 17.83 2.83 10.18
N ILE A 67 16.65 3.36 10.48
CA ILE A 67 16.36 4.79 10.56
C ILE A 67 16.06 5.09 12.03
N ASP A 68 16.75 6.08 12.58
CA ASP A 68 16.50 6.59 13.93
C ASP A 68 16.88 8.08 13.98
N LEU A 69 15.89 8.95 13.95
CA LEU A 69 16.05 10.41 13.93
C LEU A 69 15.13 11.06 14.96
N ASP A 70 15.60 12.07 15.67
CA ASP A 70 14.75 12.93 16.49
C ASP A 70 14.28 14.15 15.68
N SER A 71 12.96 14.24 15.46
CA SER A 71 12.33 15.34 14.72
C SER A 71 12.46 16.70 15.40
N ASN A 72 12.82 16.76 16.69
CA ASN A 72 13.11 18.03 17.37
C ASN A 72 14.50 18.59 17.02
N LEU A 73 15.43 17.73 16.61
CA LEU A 73 16.82 18.11 16.31
C LEU A 73 17.03 18.45 14.82
N HIS A 74 16.04 18.12 13.97
CA HIS A 74 16.15 18.24 12.54
C HIS A 74 14.97 19.01 11.94
N SER A 75 15.25 19.78 10.88
CA SER A 75 14.17 20.43 10.14
C SER A 75 13.38 19.41 9.32
N ARG A 76 12.10 19.71 9.06
CA ARG A 76 11.24 18.87 8.21
C ARG A 76 11.82 18.65 6.81
N CYS A 77 12.50 19.66 6.25
CA CYS A 77 13.16 19.55 4.95
C CYS A 77 14.32 18.55 5.01
N PHE A 78 15.20 18.68 6.01
CA PHE A 78 16.32 17.76 6.19
C PHE A 78 15.84 16.31 6.35
N ILE A 79 14.82 16.08 7.17
CA ILE A 79 14.24 14.74 7.37
C ILE A 79 13.73 14.19 6.03
N SER A 80 12.97 14.98 5.28
CA SER A 80 12.44 14.57 3.97
C SER A 80 13.58 14.25 3.00
N ASP A 81 14.56 15.13 2.88
CA ASP A 81 15.71 14.98 1.98
C ASP A 81 16.51 13.72 2.34
N TYR A 82 16.74 13.47 3.62
CA TYR A 82 17.42 12.27 4.11
C TYR A 82 16.64 11.01 3.74
N LEU A 83 15.34 10.95 4.04
CA LEU A 83 14.53 9.76 3.75
C LEU A 83 14.47 9.46 2.25
N TRP A 84 14.34 10.49 1.41
CA TRP A 84 14.33 10.32 -0.05
C TRP A 84 15.70 9.95 -0.62
N SER A 85 16.81 10.33 0.04
CA SER A 85 18.15 9.89 -0.37
C SER A 85 18.39 8.39 -0.23
N LEU A 86 17.59 7.69 0.59
CA LEU A 86 17.66 6.24 0.75
C LEU A 86 17.03 5.50 -0.45
N VAL A 87 16.08 6.14 -1.14
CA VAL A 87 15.34 5.53 -2.25
C VAL A 87 16.23 5.54 -3.50
N PRO A 88 16.53 4.38 -4.11
CA PRO A 88 17.33 4.32 -5.33
C PRO A 88 16.67 5.10 -6.48
N THR A 89 17.48 5.81 -7.25
CA THR A 89 17.03 6.62 -8.39
C THR A 89 17.45 6.03 -9.75
N GLU A 90 18.05 4.84 -9.73
CA GLU A 90 18.35 4.05 -10.92
C GLU A 90 17.07 3.42 -11.50
N TRP A 91 16.97 3.37 -12.84
CA TRP A 91 15.78 2.92 -13.60
C TRP A 91 16.05 1.63 -14.37
#